data_AF-A0A919WTL0-F1
#
_entry.id   AF-A0A919WTL0-F1
#
_cell.length_a   1.000
_cell.length_b   1.000
_cell.length_c   1.000
_cell.angle_alpha   90.00
_cell.angle_beta   90.00
_cell.angle_gamma   90.00
#
_symmetry.space_group_name_H-M   'P 1'
#
loop_
_entity.id
_entity.type
_entity.pdbx_description
1 polymer ?
#
loop_
_entity_poly.entity_id
_entity_poly.type
_entity_poly.pdbx_seq_one_letter_code
_entity_poly.pdbx_strand_id
1 'polypeptide(L)'
;MLTTLESHQEELSEQVYRALSTHLISVGHFEEQQNAKKVVKHMEGFKQLINHQKDNQFISKELQEILEADADSMILKWQGEK
;
A
#
# COMPACT_ATOMS: atom_id res chain seq x y z
N MET A 1 -5.32 -3.61 -4.55
CA MET A 1 -4.88 -2.56 -3.61
C MET A 1 -5.74 -1.30 -3.64
N LEU A 2 -5.79 -0.48 -4.70
CA LEU A 2 -6.67 0.72 -4.70
C LEU A 2 -8.16 0.35 -4.52
N THR A 3 -8.61 -0.67 -5.24
CA THR A 3 -9.96 -1.26 -5.08
C THR A 3 -10.22 -1.80 -3.67
N THR A 4 -9.18 -2.34 -3.01
CA THR A 4 -9.24 -2.79 -1.62
C THR A 4 -9.52 -1.61 -0.69
N LEU A 5 -8.84 -0.46 -0.88
CA LEU A 5 -9.08 0.75 -0.10
C LEU A 5 -10.45 1.35 -0.35
N GLU A 6 -10.91 1.37 -1.60
CA GLU A 6 -12.26 1.84 -1.96
C GLU A 6 -13.35 1.01 -1.26
N SER A 7 -13.17 -0.31 -1.18
CA SER A 7 -14.12 -1.21 -0.52
C SER A 7 -14.20 -1.00 1.00
N HIS A 8 -13.14 -0.45 1.61
CA HIS A 8 -13.08 -0.16 3.06
C HIS A 8 -13.12 1.34 3.35
N GLN A 9 -13.51 2.17 2.37
CA GLN A 9 -13.44 3.63 2.51
C GLN A 9 -14.28 4.15 3.68
N GLU A 10 -15.42 3.51 3.96
CA GLU A 10 -16.30 3.88 5.08
C GLU A 10 -15.68 3.68 6.47
N GLU A 11 -14.65 2.82 6.57
CA GLU A 11 -13.92 2.55 7.80
C GLU A 11 -12.74 3.53 8.03
N LEU A 12 -12.43 4.36 7.03
CA LEU A 12 -11.26 5.22 7.00
C LEU A 12 -11.66 6.68 7.13
N SER A 13 -10.89 7.44 7.91
CA SER A 13 -10.97 8.91 7.80
C SER A 13 -10.47 9.35 6.42
N GLU A 14 -11.00 10.47 5.93
CA GLU A 14 -10.57 11.05 4.64
C GLU A 14 -9.04 11.23 4.58
N GLN A 15 -8.43 11.64 5.69
CA GLN A 15 -6.99 11.82 5.79
C GLN A 15 -6.22 10.51 5.59
N VAL A 16 -6.66 9.43 6.25
CA VAL A 16 -6.03 8.10 6.16
C VAL A 16 -6.21 7.53 4.77
N TYR A 17 -7.44 7.57 4.24
CA TYR A 17 -7.75 7.13 2.88
C TYR A 17 -6.88 7.87 1.86
N ARG A 18 -6.83 9.21 1.94
CA ARG A 18 -6.02 10.01 1.02
C ARG A 18 -4.53 9.68 1.11
N ALA A 19 -3.99 9.49 2.31
CA ALA A 19 -2.57 9.16 2.50
C ALA A 19 -2.22 7.81 1.84
N LEU A 20 -3.04 6.78 2.08
CA LEU A 20 -2.84 5.45 1.50
C LEU A 20 -3.01 5.46 -0.02
N SER A 21 -4.10 6.04 -0.52
CA SER A 21 -4.39 6.12 -1.96
C SER A 21 -3.34 6.92 -2.73
N THR A 22 -2.88 8.06 -2.20
CA THR A 22 -1.81 8.86 -2.83
C THR A 22 -0.52 8.07 -2.97
N HIS A 23 -0.16 7.29 -1.95
CA HIS A 23 1.03 6.44 -1.99
C HIS A 23 0.92 5.35 -3.06
N LEU A 24 -0.23 4.67 -3.14
CA LEU A 24 -0.49 3.64 -4.15
C LEU A 24 -0.53 4.19 -5.57
N ILE A 25 -1.05 5.40 -5.80
CA ILE A 25 -1.00 6.07 -7.10
C ILE A 25 0.46 6.27 -7.54
N SER A 26 1.33 6.70 -6.63
CA SER A 26 2.77 6.82 -6.94
C SER A 26 3.40 5.48 -7.30
N VAL A 27 2.99 4.39 -6.66
CA VAL A 27 3.48 3.04 -6.98
C VAL A 27 3.02 2.63 -8.38
N GLY A 28 1.75 2.81 -8.70
CA GLY A 28 1.21 2.53 -10.04
C GLY A 28 1.97 3.25 -11.15
N HIS A 29 2.35 4.51 -10.92
CA HIS A 29 3.18 5.26 -11.87
C HIS A 29 4.58 4.61 -12.08
N PHE A 30 5.17 4.00 -11.05
CA PHE A 30 6.43 3.28 -11.20
C PHE A 30 6.25 1.90 -11.85
N GLU A 31 5.11 1.24 -11.64
CA GLU A 31 4.76 0.01 -12.33
C GLU A 31 4.61 0.25 -13.85
N GLU A 32 3.93 1.33 -14.25
CA GLU A 32 3.81 1.74 -15.65
C GLU A 32 5.17 2.00 -16.31
N GLN A 33 6.12 2.55 -15.56
CA GLN A 33 7.49 2.78 -15.99
C GLN A 33 8.40 1.56 -15.93
N GLN A 34 7.89 0.40 -15.48
CA GLN A 34 8.67 -0.82 -15.26
C GLN A 34 9.87 -0.59 -14.32
N ASN A 35 9.74 0.34 -13.37
CA ASN A 35 10.83 0.70 -12.47
C ASN A 35 10.79 -0.16 -11.20
N ALA A 36 11.19 -1.42 -11.33
CA ALA A 36 11.18 -2.42 -10.27
C ALA A 36 11.78 -1.91 -8.94
N LYS A 37 12.94 -1.25 -9.01
CA LYS A 37 13.61 -0.67 -7.83
C LYS A 37 12.75 0.34 -7.08
N LYS A 38 12.00 1.18 -7.82
CA LYS A 38 11.10 2.16 -7.21
C LYS A 38 9.85 1.50 -6.66
N VAL A 39 9.27 0.53 -7.37
CA VAL A 39 8.10 -0.21 -6.88
C VAL A 39 8.42 -0.87 -5.53
N VAL A 40 9.50 -1.67 -5.47
CA VAL A 40 9.92 -2.35 -4.24
C VAL A 40 10.15 -1.36 -3.09
N LYS A 41 10.94 -0.31 -3.33
CA LYS A 41 11.24 0.71 -2.30
C LYS A 41 9.97 1.39 -1.78
N HIS A 42 9.05 1.75 -2.66
CA HIS A 42 7.82 2.42 -2.24
C HIS A 42 6.87 1.45 -1.53
N MET A 43 6.86 0.16 -1.87
CA MET A 43 6.06 -0.83 -1.14
C MET A 43 6.59 -1.14 0.25
N GLU A 44 7.90 -1.17 0.45
CA GLU A 44 8.49 -1.24 1.81
C GLU A 44 8.07 -0.02 2.66
N GLY A 45 8.11 1.18 2.08
CA GLY A 45 7.60 2.38 2.73
C GLY A 45 6.09 2.36 2.97
N PHE A 46 5.33 1.72 2.08
CA PHE A 46 3.88 1.55 2.25
C PHE A 46 3.57 0.66 3.45
N LYS A 47 4.31 -0.45 3.65
CA LYS A 47 4.19 -1.29 4.85
C LYS A 47 4.46 -0.50 6.13
N GLN A 48 5.44 0.39 6.13
CA GLN A 48 5.71 1.27 7.28
C GLN A 48 4.55 2.24 7.54
N LEU A 49 3.96 2.81 6.48
CA LEU A 49 2.79 3.67 6.59
C LEU A 49 1.60 2.91 7.18
N ILE A 50 1.28 1.71 6.67
CA ILE A 50 0.18 0.87 7.18
C ILE A 50 0.37 0.58 8.67
N ASN A 51 1.58 0.16 9.08
CA ASN A 51 1.88 -0.13 10.48
C ASN A 51 1.68 1.12 11.36
N HIS A 52 2.12 2.29 10.90
CA HIS A 52 1.87 3.54 11.62
C HIS A 52 0.39 3.86 11.75
N GLN A 53 -0.41 3.68 10.68
CA GLN A 53 -1.86 3.87 10.77
C GLN A 53 -2.49 2.87 11.76
N LYS A 54 -2.00 1.63 11.79
CA LYS A 54 -2.50 0.59 12.68
C LYS A 54 -2.18 0.87 14.15
N ASP A 55 -0.96 1.30 14.46
CA ASP A 55 -0.51 1.64 15.80
C ASP A 55 -1.33 2.78 16.41
N ASN A 56 -1.75 3.73 15.57
CA ASN A 56 -2.64 4.83 15.97
C ASN A 56 -4.13 4.46 15.93
N GLN A 57 -4.47 3.19 15.72
CA GLN A 57 -5.85 2.68 15.64
C GLN A 57 -6.69 3.30 14.51
N PHE A 58 -6.04 3.86 13.48
CA PHE A 58 -6.73 4.47 12.34
C PHE A 58 -7.22 3.46 11.30
N ILE A 59 -6.71 2.22 11.36
CA ILE A 59 -7.18 1.11 10.53
C ILE A 59 -7.41 -0.16 11.37
N SER A 60 -8.31 -1.01 10.90
CA SER A 60 -8.55 -2.33 11.48
C SER A 60 -7.32 -3.23 11.29
N LYS A 61 -7.22 -4.27 12.14
CA LYS A 61 -6.14 -5.27 12.00
C LYS A 61 -6.29 -6.05 10.70
N GLU A 62 -7.54 -6.38 10.34
CA GLU A 62 -7.87 -7.08 9.10
C GLU A 62 -7.42 -6.27 7.87
N LEU A 63 -7.74 -4.98 7.80
CA LEU A 63 -7.31 -4.13 6.69
C LEU A 63 -5.77 -4.01 6.61
N GLN A 64 -5.09 -3.92 7.76
CA GLN A 64 -3.63 -3.93 7.82
C GLN A 64 -3.07 -5.23 7.22
N GLU A 65 -3.56 -6.39 7.65
CA GLU A 65 -3.09 -7.69 7.17
C GLU A 65 -3.31 -7.87 5.66
N ILE A 66 -4.47 -7.45 5.13
CA ILE A 66 -4.76 -7.50 3.69
C ILE A 66 -3.78 -6.62 2.91
N LEU A 67 -3.57 -5.37 3.34
CA LEU A 67 -2.70 -4.44 2.63
C LEU A 67 -1.22 -4.83 2.72
N GLU A 68 -0.78 -5.43 3.83
CA GLU A 68 0.58 -5.97 3.97
C GLU A 68 0.81 -7.19 3.08
N ALA A 69 -0.16 -8.10 3.00
CA ALA A 69 -0.06 -9.27 2.12
C ALA A 69 0.01 -8.86 0.64
N ASP A 70 -0.83 -7.91 0.22
CA ASP A 70 -0.77 -7.33 -1.12
C ASP A 70 0.59 -6.65 -1.38
N ALA A 71 1.13 -5.94 -0.39
CA ALA A 71 2.43 -5.29 -0.49
C ALA A 71 3.57 -6.28 -0.65
N ASP A 72 3.57 -7.36 0.13
CA ASP A 72 4.58 -8.42 0.04
C ASP A 72 4.50 -9.16 -1.30
N SER A 73 3.30 -9.44 -1.80
CA SER A 73 3.10 -10.03 -3.12
C SER A 73 3.70 -9.15 -4.23
N MET A 74 3.48 -7.83 -4.15
CA MET A 74 4.02 -6.89 -5.13
C MET A 74 5.55 -6.76 -5.03
N ILE A 75 6.10 -6.74 -3.82
CA ILE A 75 7.56 -6.75 -3.61
C ILE A 75 8.17 -8.02 -4.22
N LEU A 76 7.60 -9.19 -3.94
CA LEU A 76 8.10 -10.47 -4.47
C LEU A 76 8.07 -10.51 -6.00
N LYS A 77 6.97 -10.03 -6.62
CA LYS A 77 6.85 -9.93 -8.08
C LYS A 77 7.98 -9.09 -8.67
N TRP A 78 8.17 -7.87 -8.17
CA TRP A 78 9.12 -6.91 -8.75
C TRP A 78 10.58 -7.16 -8.35
N GLN A 79 10.85 -7.87 -7.25
CA GLN A 79 12.20 -8.35 -6.93
C GLN A 79 12.66 -9.50 -7.83
N GLY A 80 11.72 -10.29 -8.36
CA GLY A 80 11.99 -11.39 -9.28
C GLY A 80 12.26 -10.95 -10.73
N GLU A 81 11.81 -9.76 -11.10
CA GLU A 81 12.09 -9.14 -12.40
C GLU A 81 13.51 -8.54 -12.39
N LYS A 82 14.48 -9.28 -12.93
CA LYS A 82 15.87 -8.82 -13.15
C LYS A 82 16.07 -8.28 -14.55
#